data_AF-A0A1A8X7C0-F1
#
_entry.id   AF-A0A1A8X7C0-F1
#
_cell.length_a   1.000
_cell.length_b   1.000
_cell.length_c   1.000
_cell.angle_alpha   90.00
_cell.angle_beta   90.00
_cell.angle_gamma   90.00
#
_symmetry.space_group_name_H-M   'P 1'
#
loop_
_entity.id
_entity.type
_entity.pdbx_description
1 polymer ?
#
loop_
_entity_poly.entity_id
_entity_poly.type
_entity_poly.pdbx_seq_one_letter_code
_entity_poly.pdbx_strand_id
1 'polypeptide(L)'
;MTSNDVTTEEMYGFFKMFDQYSTRERSAVQSSEGESYCDSFSDDDIFTNVGSPQEFCKKFKYLYNILRYSSRAGKKDEEFDKNDCAFLNYWLNDKLRGANSDPKICVKTFYQKSKAADGNIFKSTLLDKKLYNIDKYHLENMRRLYDLYNIRSEVSGTMAQGISEEQSALCLTFTKECYEKYRDAIINCRGGCLYFYSILTEFKNKYKEFSYYTITSNYCKFEELFDLPDYETVIKVYKTGPFKRIITLPVLFPLLGMFFMFIFSDTLTPFRQKAFEKIRSTKNMLLGARSRSNELLLYNSDNDNIIGDHEEYSIKYYSVGNY
;
A
#
# COMPACT_ATOMS: atom_id res chain seq x y z
N MET A 1 20.66 20.46 -19.41
CA MET A 1 20.00 19.96 -18.19
C MET A 1 21.07 19.39 -17.30
N THR A 2 21.42 20.07 -16.20
CA THR A 2 22.25 19.45 -15.16
C THR A 2 21.40 18.36 -14.52
N SER A 3 21.76 17.10 -14.76
CA SER A 3 21.31 15.99 -13.92
C SER A 3 21.73 16.36 -12.49
N ASN A 4 20.78 16.81 -11.67
CA ASN A 4 21.06 16.85 -10.25
C ASN A 4 21.16 15.38 -9.85
N ASP A 5 22.36 14.94 -9.42
CA ASP A 5 22.61 13.59 -8.88
C ASP A 5 21.81 13.39 -7.57
N VAL A 6 20.49 13.30 -7.70
CA VAL A 6 19.57 13.01 -6.60
C VAL A 6 19.29 11.52 -6.67
N THR A 7 19.72 10.81 -5.64
CA THR A 7 19.45 9.39 -5.53
C THR A 7 17.95 9.17 -5.29
N THR A 8 17.44 8.02 -5.73
CA THR A 8 16.05 7.62 -5.42
C THR A 8 15.81 7.60 -3.91
N GLU A 9 16.82 7.21 -3.12
CA GLU A 9 16.73 7.25 -1.67
C GLU A 9 16.49 8.67 -1.13
N GLU A 10 17.24 9.66 -1.59
CA GLU A 10 17.07 11.04 -1.15
C GLU A 10 15.70 11.58 -1.56
N MET A 11 15.28 11.30 -2.80
CA MET A 11 14.01 11.78 -3.35
C MET A 11 12.79 11.29 -2.54
N TYR A 12 12.77 10.01 -2.14
CA TYR A 12 11.68 9.43 -1.37
C TYR A 12 11.91 9.45 0.16
N GLY A 13 13.06 9.93 0.64
CA GLY A 13 13.48 9.81 2.03
C GLY A 13 12.49 10.39 3.05
N PHE A 14 11.74 11.42 2.67
CA PHE A 14 10.76 12.07 3.55
C PHE A 14 9.59 11.16 3.97
N PHE A 15 9.27 10.09 3.21
CA PHE A 15 8.21 9.15 3.57
C PHE A 15 8.48 8.40 4.89
N LYS A 16 9.75 8.25 5.29
CA LYS A 16 10.13 7.70 6.60
C LYS A 16 9.58 8.53 7.76
N MET A 17 9.32 9.81 7.51
CA MET A 17 8.83 10.81 8.47
C MET A 17 7.49 11.41 8.03
N PHE A 18 6.72 10.66 7.22
CA PHE A 18 5.50 11.15 6.58
C PHE A 18 4.54 11.83 7.56
N ASP A 19 4.25 11.17 8.69
CA ASP A 19 3.27 11.63 9.68
C ASP A 19 3.63 13.04 10.22
N GLN A 20 4.91 13.37 10.29
CA GLN A 20 5.37 14.70 10.71
C GLN A 20 5.11 15.75 9.61
N TYR A 21 5.40 15.42 8.35
CA TYR A 21 5.21 16.32 7.23
C TYR A 21 3.73 16.55 6.90
N SER A 22 2.93 15.49 6.87
CA SER A 22 1.49 15.57 6.60
C SER A 22 0.75 16.36 7.68
N THR A 23 1.15 16.24 8.94
CA THR A 23 0.59 17.04 10.04
C THR A 23 0.86 18.53 9.85
N ARG A 24 2.08 18.91 9.45
CA ARG A 24 2.47 20.30 9.18
C ARG A 24 1.80 20.87 7.93
N GLU A 25 1.60 20.05 6.90
CA GLU A 25 0.82 20.44 5.73
C GLU A 25 -0.64 20.71 6.11
N ARG A 26 -1.26 19.83 6.91
CA ARG A 26 -2.63 20.03 7.37
C ARG A 26 -2.78 21.29 8.22
N SER A 27 -1.82 21.61 9.09
CA SER A 27 -1.87 22.84 9.88
C SER A 27 -1.70 24.12 9.03
N ALA A 28 -1.07 24.02 7.86
CA ALA A 28 -0.95 25.15 6.93
C ALA A 28 -2.30 25.63 6.36
N VAL A 29 -3.31 24.75 6.33
CA VAL A 29 -4.68 25.10 5.89
C VAL A 29 -5.34 26.10 6.84
N GLN A 30 -5.00 26.04 8.13
CA GLN A 30 -5.61 26.88 9.17
C GLN A 30 -4.91 28.24 9.34
N SER A 31 -3.70 28.40 8.80
CA SER A 31 -2.84 29.57 9.03
C SER A 31 -2.62 30.43 7.78
N SER A 32 -3.55 30.41 6.81
CA SER A 32 -3.46 31.25 5.59
C SER A 32 -3.79 32.73 5.82
N GLU A 33 -3.65 33.21 7.05
CA GLU A 33 -3.78 34.63 7.40
C GLU A 33 -2.49 35.39 7.06
N GLY A 34 -2.64 36.61 6.53
CA GLY A 34 -1.53 37.50 6.14
C GLY A 34 -1.47 37.83 4.64
N GLU A 35 -0.57 38.74 4.28
CA GLU A 35 -0.35 39.17 2.89
C GLU A 35 0.40 38.10 2.08
N SER A 36 -0.03 37.94 0.83
CA SER A 36 0.64 37.06 -0.13
C SER A 36 1.90 37.76 -0.64
N TYR A 37 3.04 37.07 -0.56
CA TYR A 37 4.30 37.62 -1.10
C TYR A 37 4.35 37.53 -2.63
N CYS A 38 3.42 36.83 -3.28
CA CYS A 38 3.46 36.62 -4.72
C CYS A 38 2.54 37.52 -5.51
N ASP A 39 2.02 38.59 -4.91
CA ASP A 39 1.17 39.55 -5.60
C ASP A 39 1.89 40.20 -6.79
N SER A 40 3.22 40.29 -6.76
CA SER A 40 4.05 40.79 -7.87
C SER A 40 4.20 39.82 -9.05
N PHE A 41 3.77 38.56 -8.91
CA PHE A 41 3.85 37.55 -9.96
C PHE A 41 2.66 36.59 -9.97
N SER A 42 1.49 37.04 -9.48
CA SER A 42 0.28 36.21 -9.39
C SER A 42 -0.25 35.77 -10.76
N ASP A 43 0.03 36.56 -11.80
CA ASP A 43 -0.45 36.31 -13.16
C ASP A 43 0.51 35.43 -13.98
N ASP A 44 1.53 34.86 -13.34
CA ASP A 44 2.53 34.01 -13.99
C ASP A 44 1.97 32.62 -14.31
N ASP A 45 2.30 32.10 -15.50
CA ASP A 45 1.90 30.76 -15.99
C ASP A 45 2.32 29.61 -15.04
N ILE A 46 3.26 29.83 -14.12
CA ILE A 46 3.60 28.89 -13.05
C ILE A 46 2.38 28.47 -12.22
N PHE A 47 1.36 29.33 -12.12
CA PHE A 47 0.13 29.05 -11.38
C PHE A 47 -1.00 28.44 -12.22
N THR A 48 -0.75 28.01 -13.47
CA THR A 48 -1.78 27.44 -14.37
C THR A 48 -2.63 26.33 -13.72
N ASN A 49 -2.05 25.50 -12.84
CA ASN A 49 -2.76 24.42 -12.17
C ASN A 49 -3.21 24.75 -10.73
N VAL A 50 -3.09 26.02 -10.31
CA VAL A 50 -3.36 26.47 -8.95
C VAL A 50 -4.59 27.38 -8.95
N GLY A 51 -5.60 27.04 -8.14
CA GLY A 51 -6.85 27.81 -8.11
C GLY A 51 -6.71 29.25 -7.59
N SER A 52 -5.80 29.48 -6.64
CA SER A 52 -5.47 30.83 -6.15
C SER A 52 -3.96 30.94 -5.89
N PRO A 53 -3.23 31.75 -6.67
CA PRO A 53 -1.82 32.05 -6.43
C PRO A 53 -1.57 32.57 -5.01
N GLN A 54 -2.41 33.49 -4.54
CA GLN A 54 -2.26 34.12 -3.24
C GLN A 54 -2.35 33.10 -2.09
N GLU A 55 -3.41 32.28 -2.07
CA GLU A 55 -3.57 31.26 -1.04
C GLU A 55 -2.47 30.19 -1.10
N PHE A 56 -2.02 29.84 -2.31
CA PHE A 56 -0.90 28.94 -2.49
C PHE A 56 0.40 29.50 -1.89
N CYS A 57 0.71 30.77 -2.15
CA CYS A 57 1.90 31.42 -1.62
C CYS A 57 1.85 31.54 -0.10
N LYS A 58 0.70 31.88 0.49
CA LYS A 58 0.54 31.89 1.95
C LYS A 58 0.81 30.51 2.56
N LYS A 59 0.22 29.46 2.00
CA LYS A 59 0.45 28.07 2.44
C LYS A 59 1.91 27.65 2.30
N PHE A 60 2.55 27.99 1.19
CA PHE A 60 3.97 27.70 0.99
C PHE A 60 4.86 28.45 1.99
N LYS A 61 4.60 29.74 2.25
CA LYS A 61 5.33 30.54 3.24
C LYS A 61 5.21 29.95 4.64
N TYR A 62 3.99 29.54 5.03
CA TYR A 62 3.77 28.85 6.30
C TYR A 62 4.55 27.52 6.37
N LEU A 63 4.41 26.66 5.36
CA LEU A 63 5.12 25.39 5.27
C LEU A 63 6.64 25.57 5.34
N TYR A 64 7.17 26.54 4.60
CA TYR A 64 8.58 26.90 4.60
C TYR A 64 9.05 27.26 6.03
N ASN A 65 8.31 28.13 6.72
CA ASN A 65 8.65 28.57 8.07
C ASN A 65 8.56 27.43 9.09
N ILE A 66 7.43 26.72 9.15
CA ILE A 66 7.25 25.65 10.14
C ILE A 66 8.28 24.54 9.96
N LEU A 67 8.65 24.22 8.72
CA LEU A 67 9.72 23.26 8.46
C LEU A 67 11.08 23.83 8.86
N ARG A 68 11.38 25.09 8.57
CA ARG A 68 12.67 25.71 8.91
C ARG A 68 12.91 25.71 10.43
N TYR A 69 11.88 26.01 11.21
CA TYR A 69 11.98 26.13 12.68
C TYR A 69 11.62 24.86 13.44
N SER A 70 11.33 23.75 12.75
CA SER A 70 10.98 22.52 13.45
C SER A 70 12.21 21.89 14.11
N SER A 71 12.13 21.64 15.41
CA SER A 71 13.13 20.84 16.13
C SER A 71 12.93 19.34 15.84
N ARG A 72 14.03 18.65 15.46
CA ARG A 72 14.08 17.19 15.30
C ARG A 72 15.46 16.68 15.66
N ALA A 73 15.56 15.44 16.13
CA ALA A 73 16.84 14.82 16.45
C ALA A 73 17.76 14.84 15.22
N GLY A 74 18.98 15.36 15.41
CA GLY A 74 19.99 15.46 14.34
C GLY A 74 19.79 16.62 13.34
N LYS A 75 18.74 17.43 13.50
CA LYS A 75 18.50 18.62 12.68
C LYS A 75 19.04 19.86 13.39
N LYS A 76 19.79 20.69 12.65
CA LYS A 76 20.23 22.01 13.12
C LYS A 76 19.06 22.98 13.14
N ASP A 77 19.04 23.82 14.16
CA ASP A 77 18.04 24.87 14.29
C ASP A 77 18.09 25.85 13.10
N GLU A 78 16.91 26.29 12.67
CA GLU A 78 16.71 27.24 11.56
C GLU A 78 17.25 26.82 10.19
N GLU A 79 17.60 25.55 10.01
CA GLU A 79 18.07 25.00 8.73
C GLU A 79 17.10 23.94 8.19
N PHE A 80 17.14 23.69 6.88
CA PHE A 80 16.49 22.51 6.32
C PHE A 80 17.47 21.34 6.32
N ASP A 81 16.97 20.14 6.54
CA ASP A 81 17.70 18.92 6.21
C ASP A 81 17.31 18.40 4.81
N LYS A 82 17.91 17.28 4.39
CA LYS A 82 17.63 16.67 3.08
C LYS A 82 16.18 16.21 2.94
N ASN A 83 15.55 15.75 4.03
CA ASN A 83 14.15 15.28 3.99
C ASN A 83 13.18 16.47 3.88
N ASP A 84 13.48 17.61 4.52
CA ASP A 84 12.70 18.83 4.34
C ASP A 84 12.75 19.32 2.89
N CYS A 85 13.94 19.32 2.31
CA CYS A 85 14.10 19.67 0.90
C CYS A 85 13.37 18.68 -0.02
N ALA A 86 13.46 17.37 0.25
CA ALA A 86 12.75 16.35 -0.53
C ALA A 86 11.22 16.52 -0.44
N PHE A 87 10.69 16.77 0.76
CA PHE A 87 9.27 17.04 0.97
C PHE A 87 8.82 18.31 0.25
N LEU A 88 9.51 19.44 0.43
CA LEU A 88 9.17 20.70 -0.24
C LEU A 88 9.26 20.58 -1.76
N ASN A 89 10.26 19.84 -2.27
CA ASN A 89 10.39 19.56 -3.68
C ASN A 89 9.20 18.74 -4.21
N TYR A 90 8.81 17.66 -3.51
CA TYR A 90 7.61 16.89 -3.84
C TYR A 90 6.36 17.78 -3.81
N TRP A 91 6.15 18.53 -2.73
CA TRP A 91 4.97 19.36 -2.53
C TRP A 91 4.81 20.41 -3.65
N LEU A 92 5.89 21.12 -3.99
CA LEU A 92 5.86 22.09 -5.10
C LEU A 92 5.58 21.42 -6.44
N ASN A 93 6.20 20.27 -6.71
CA ASN A 93 5.95 19.52 -7.95
C ASN A 93 4.50 19.05 -8.03
N ASP A 94 3.96 18.50 -6.95
CA ASP A 94 2.59 18.00 -6.90
C ASP A 94 1.57 19.12 -7.15
N LYS A 95 1.72 20.24 -6.43
CA LYS A 95 0.73 21.32 -6.43
C LYS A 95 0.84 22.27 -7.63
N LEU A 96 2.05 22.63 -8.06
CA LEU A 96 2.22 23.56 -9.19
C LEU A 96 2.02 22.88 -10.54
N ARG A 97 2.51 21.64 -10.69
CA ARG A 97 2.48 20.94 -11.98
C ARG A 97 1.18 20.15 -12.21
N GLY A 98 0.32 20.08 -11.20
CA GLY A 98 -1.02 19.50 -11.27
C GLY A 98 -1.03 18.01 -11.63
N ALA A 99 -2.22 17.45 -11.84
CA ALA A 99 -2.42 16.02 -12.11
C ALA A 99 -1.61 15.51 -13.32
N ASN A 100 -1.44 16.35 -14.35
CA ASN A 100 -0.73 16.00 -15.57
C ASN A 100 0.80 16.11 -15.47
N SER A 101 1.32 16.59 -14.33
CA SER A 101 2.76 16.80 -14.12
C SER A 101 3.36 17.71 -15.20
N ASP A 102 2.71 18.85 -15.47
CA ASP A 102 3.05 19.78 -16.54
C ASP A 102 4.56 20.03 -16.60
N PRO A 103 5.25 19.64 -17.69
CA PRO A 103 6.69 19.81 -17.83
C PRO A 103 7.11 21.27 -18.06
N LYS A 104 6.19 22.16 -18.46
CA LYS A 104 6.47 23.58 -18.69
C LYS A 104 6.67 24.35 -17.39
N ILE A 105 6.03 23.90 -16.31
CA ILE A 105 6.12 24.55 -15.01
C ILE A 105 7.40 24.10 -14.30
N CYS A 106 8.24 25.06 -13.92
CA CYS A 106 9.52 24.83 -13.26
C CYS A 106 9.45 25.24 -11.79
N VAL A 107 9.55 24.27 -10.88
CA VAL A 107 9.48 24.52 -9.43
C VAL A 107 10.65 25.38 -8.93
N LYS A 108 11.81 25.30 -9.59
CA LYS A 108 12.96 26.15 -9.28
C LYS A 108 12.69 27.61 -9.65
N THR A 109 12.03 27.85 -10.78
CA THR A 109 11.65 29.21 -11.21
C THR A 109 10.67 29.83 -10.22
N PHE A 110 9.67 29.06 -9.76
CA PHE A 110 8.78 29.50 -8.67
C PHE A 110 9.58 29.96 -7.45
N TYR A 111 10.51 29.12 -6.96
CA TYR A 111 11.29 29.47 -5.77
C TYR A 111 12.17 30.71 -5.97
N GLN A 112 12.78 30.90 -7.15
CA GLN A 112 13.56 32.12 -7.42
C GLN A 112 12.68 33.38 -7.43
N LYS A 113 11.45 33.31 -7.96
CA LYS A 113 10.48 34.40 -7.87
C LYS A 113 10.06 34.67 -6.43
N SER A 114 9.84 33.63 -5.63
CA SER A 114 9.60 33.78 -4.17
C SER A 114 10.74 34.50 -3.48
N LYS A 115 12.00 34.16 -3.78
CA LYS A 115 13.19 34.84 -3.24
C LYS A 115 13.30 36.29 -3.68
N ALA A 116 12.96 36.60 -4.93
CA ALA A 116 12.97 37.97 -5.42
C ALA A 116 11.90 38.82 -4.72
N ALA A 117 10.74 38.24 -4.42
CA ALA A 117 9.65 38.92 -3.75
C ALA A 117 9.85 39.06 -2.22
N ASP A 118 10.39 38.05 -1.55
CA ASP A 118 10.65 38.06 -0.10
C ASP A 118 11.95 37.33 0.26
N GLY A 119 13.07 37.95 -0.10
CA GLY A 119 14.42 37.41 0.17
C GLY A 119 14.77 37.36 1.66
N ASN A 120 13.98 38.00 2.52
CA ASN A 120 14.18 37.93 3.97
C ASN A 120 13.72 36.59 4.56
N ILE A 121 12.67 36.02 3.99
CA ILE A 121 12.13 34.71 4.39
C ILE A 121 12.82 33.59 3.62
N PHE A 122 12.89 33.71 2.29
CA PHE A 122 13.37 32.63 1.43
C PHE A 122 14.90 32.65 1.26
N LYS A 123 15.62 32.32 2.35
CA LYS A 123 17.10 32.37 2.41
C LYS A 123 17.81 31.03 2.22
N SER A 124 17.11 29.90 2.09
CA SER A 124 17.77 28.58 2.12
C SER A 124 18.56 28.26 0.84
N THR A 125 19.88 28.27 0.97
CA THR A 125 20.81 27.85 -0.09
C THR A 125 20.83 26.35 -0.33
N LEU A 126 20.45 25.55 0.68
CA LEU A 126 20.29 24.10 0.50
C LEU A 126 19.08 23.81 -0.37
N LEU A 127 17.95 24.46 -0.11
CA LEU A 127 16.73 24.29 -0.90
C LEU A 127 16.95 24.70 -2.36
N ASP A 128 17.67 25.80 -2.62
CA ASP A 128 18.07 26.22 -3.98
C ASP A 128 18.73 25.09 -4.79
N LYS A 129 19.55 24.26 -4.13
CA LYS A 129 20.29 23.16 -4.76
C LYS A 129 19.45 21.89 -4.90
N LYS A 130 18.42 21.73 -4.08
CA LYS A 130 17.61 20.52 -3.98
C LYS A 130 16.24 20.61 -4.66
N LEU A 131 15.86 21.78 -5.18
CA LEU A 131 14.66 21.93 -6.00
C LEU A 131 14.91 21.56 -7.46
N TYR A 132 14.06 20.68 -8.00
CA TYR A 132 14.08 20.23 -9.39
C TYR A 132 12.71 19.70 -9.80
N ASN A 133 12.43 19.68 -11.10
CA ASN A 133 11.22 19.03 -11.61
C ASN A 133 11.38 17.52 -11.51
N ILE A 134 10.60 16.88 -10.64
CA ILE A 134 10.61 15.42 -10.46
C ILE A 134 10.09 14.77 -11.75
N ASP A 135 10.75 13.72 -12.23
CA ASP A 135 10.26 12.98 -13.39
C ASP A 135 8.82 12.49 -13.18
N LYS A 136 8.00 12.52 -14.23
CA LYS A 136 6.57 12.18 -14.15
C LYS A 136 6.34 10.82 -13.52
N TYR A 137 7.13 9.82 -13.87
CA TYR A 137 7.01 8.47 -13.33
C TYR A 137 7.24 8.45 -11.81
N HIS A 138 8.28 9.14 -11.33
CA HIS A 138 8.55 9.23 -9.90
C HIS A 138 7.48 10.03 -9.15
N LEU A 139 7.01 11.14 -9.72
CA LEU A 139 5.98 11.98 -9.11
C LEU A 139 4.64 11.23 -8.97
N GLU A 140 4.22 10.47 -9.99
CA GLU A 140 3.02 9.63 -9.92
C GLU A 140 3.14 8.55 -8.84
N ASN A 141 4.31 7.90 -8.72
CA ASN A 141 4.56 6.94 -7.67
C ASN A 141 4.53 7.59 -6.27
N MET A 142 5.12 8.78 -6.12
CA MET A 142 5.05 9.52 -4.85
C MET A 142 3.63 9.89 -4.47
N ARG A 143 2.78 10.31 -5.42
CA ARG A 143 1.35 10.57 -5.16
C ARG A 143 0.64 9.34 -4.61
N ARG A 144 0.90 8.16 -5.19
CA ARG A 144 0.33 6.89 -4.71
C ARG A 144 0.76 6.57 -3.27
N LEU A 145 2.04 6.80 -2.94
CA LEU A 145 2.50 6.66 -1.56
C LEU A 145 1.84 7.70 -0.65
N TYR A 146 1.75 8.95 -1.09
CA TYR A 146 1.12 10.03 -0.32
C TYR A 146 -0.32 9.68 0.05
N ASP A 147 -1.09 9.20 -0.92
CA ASP A 147 -2.45 8.70 -0.72
C ASP A 147 -2.50 7.53 0.28
N LEU A 148 -1.61 6.54 0.13
CA LEU A 148 -1.54 5.38 1.03
C LEU A 148 -1.25 5.79 2.48
N TYR A 149 -0.27 6.67 2.69
CA TYR A 149 0.06 7.13 4.03
C TYR A 149 -1.03 8.04 4.64
N ASN A 150 -1.75 8.81 3.82
CA ASN A 150 -2.92 9.54 4.29
C ASN A 150 -4.03 8.59 4.73
N ILE A 151 -4.38 7.58 3.92
CA ILE A 151 -5.39 6.58 4.29
C ILE A 151 -4.96 5.83 5.56
N ARG A 152 -3.67 5.46 5.70
CA ARG A 152 -3.12 4.90 6.95
C ARG A 152 -3.39 5.82 8.15
N SER A 153 -3.24 7.13 7.97
CA SER A 153 -3.51 8.10 9.03
C SER A 153 -5.00 8.15 9.40
N GLU A 154 -5.89 8.08 8.41
CA GLU A 154 -7.35 8.00 8.64
C GLU A 154 -7.73 6.71 9.38
N VAL A 155 -7.19 5.56 8.95
CA VAL A 155 -7.34 4.27 9.64
C VAL A 155 -6.90 4.38 11.10
N SER A 156 -5.73 4.95 11.38
CA SER A 156 -5.25 5.18 12.74
C SER A 156 -6.19 6.09 13.55
N GLY A 157 -6.77 7.12 12.91
CA GLY A 157 -7.73 8.03 13.55
C GLY A 157 -9.01 7.32 14.00
N THR A 158 -9.49 6.33 13.24
CA THR A 158 -10.66 5.52 13.63
C THR A 158 -10.42 4.59 14.83
N MET A 159 -9.16 4.39 15.24
CA MET A 159 -8.78 3.52 16.36
C MET A 159 -8.64 4.25 17.70
N ALA A 160 -8.72 5.59 17.72
CA ALA A 160 -8.61 6.37 18.95
C ALA A 160 -9.79 6.09 19.91
N GLN A 161 -9.51 6.05 21.22
CA GLN A 161 -10.48 5.65 22.26
C GLN A 161 -11.69 6.59 22.34
N GLY A 162 -12.89 6.01 22.47
CA GLY A 162 -14.10 6.70 22.96
C GLY A 162 -15.24 6.98 21.96
N ILE A 163 -15.42 6.23 20.87
CA ILE A 163 -16.32 6.65 19.78
C ILE A 163 -17.20 5.50 19.23
N SER A 164 -18.34 5.83 18.64
CA SER A 164 -19.57 5.07 18.28
C SER A 164 -19.45 3.98 17.18
N GLU A 165 -20.58 3.31 16.86
CA GLU A 165 -20.73 2.35 15.73
C GLU A 165 -20.34 2.94 14.36
N GLU A 166 -20.49 4.26 14.17
CA GLU A 166 -20.15 4.98 12.95
C GLU A 166 -18.65 4.85 12.60
N GLN A 167 -17.78 4.82 13.61
CA GLN A 167 -16.33 4.68 13.42
C GLN A 167 -15.92 3.27 12.99
N SER A 168 -16.72 2.24 13.31
CA SER A 168 -16.49 0.89 12.81
C SER A 168 -16.68 0.80 11.29
N ALA A 169 -17.73 1.47 10.79
CA ALA A 169 -17.99 1.57 9.35
C ALA A 169 -16.90 2.38 8.64
N LEU A 170 -16.41 3.46 9.24
CA LEU A 170 -15.28 4.23 8.72
C LEU A 170 -13.99 3.41 8.67
N CYS A 171 -13.66 2.65 9.73
CA CYS A 171 -12.47 1.81 9.69
C CYS A 171 -12.55 0.77 8.57
N LEU A 172 -13.71 0.11 8.40
CA LEU A 172 -13.91 -0.82 7.28
C LEU A 172 -13.68 -0.15 5.93
N THR A 173 -14.21 1.06 5.77
CA THR A 173 -14.11 1.84 4.52
C THR A 173 -12.66 2.17 4.21
N PHE A 174 -11.94 2.80 5.15
CA PHE A 174 -10.55 3.18 4.93
C PHE A 174 -9.61 1.98 4.80
N THR A 175 -9.86 0.89 5.53
CA THR A 175 -9.01 -0.31 5.43
C THR A 175 -9.18 -1.00 4.08
N LYS A 176 -10.41 -1.05 3.54
CA LYS A 176 -10.66 -1.52 2.16
C LYS A 176 -10.00 -0.61 1.13
N GLU A 177 -10.15 0.70 1.27
CA GLU A 177 -9.52 1.67 0.36
C GLU A 177 -7.99 1.53 0.37
N CYS A 178 -7.39 1.36 1.56
CA CYS A 178 -5.95 1.11 1.71
C CYS A 178 -5.53 -0.14 0.94
N TYR A 179 -6.26 -1.24 1.11
CA TYR A 179 -6.00 -2.51 0.43
C TYR A 179 -6.04 -2.36 -1.10
N GLU A 180 -7.07 -1.70 -1.62
CA GLU A 180 -7.25 -1.46 -3.05
C GLU A 180 -6.14 -0.56 -3.62
N LYS A 181 -5.88 0.59 -2.98
CA LYS A 181 -4.82 1.51 -3.42
C LYS A 181 -3.43 0.89 -3.34
N TYR A 182 -3.18 0.02 -2.35
CA TYR A 182 -1.90 -0.66 -2.20
C TYR A 182 -1.64 -1.61 -3.37
N ARG A 183 -2.65 -2.41 -3.72
CA ARG A 183 -2.59 -3.28 -4.90
C ARG A 183 -2.41 -2.49 -6.18
N ASP A 184 -3.14 -1.38 -6.34
CA ASP A 184 -3.02 -0.51 -7.50
C ASP A 184 -1.64 0.14 -7.61
N ALA A 185 -1.02 0.52 -6.49
CA ALA A 185 0.34 1.03 -6.48
C ALA A 185 1.35 -0.03 -7.00
N ILE A 186 1.19 -1.29 -6.59
CA ILE A 186 2.02 -2.40 -7.09
C ILE A 186 1.82 -2.62 -8.60
N ILE A 187 0.57 -2.67 -9.06
CA ILE A 187 0.20 -2.96 -10.45
C ILE A 187 0.70 -1.87 -11.41
N ASN A 188 0.59 -0.61 -11.00
CA ASN A 188 0.92 0.53 -11.85
C ASN A 188 2.41 0.90 -11.84
N CYS A 189 3.20 0.33 -10.94
CA CYS A 189 4.64 0.51 -10.99
C CYS A 189 5.23 -0.39 -12.09
N ARG A 190 5.47 0.19 -13.28
CA ARG A 190 5.99 -0.52 -14.46
C ARG A 190 7.43 -0.07 -14.77
N GLY A 191 8.41 -0.88 -14.38
CA GLY A 191 9.83 -0.72 -14.72
C GLY A 191 10.63 0.14 -13.73
N GLY A 192 11.73 -0.39 -13.16
CA GLY A 192 12.62 0.40 -12.28
C GLY A 192 12.05 0.70 -10.88
N CYS A 193 11.21 -0.19 -10.36
CA CYS A 193 10.44 0.01 -9.13
C CYS A 193 11.12 -0.47 -7.84
N LEU A 194 12.36 -0.98 -7.89
CA LEU A 194 12.97 -1.67 -6.74
C LEU A 194 12.90 -0.83 -5.45
N TYR A 195 13.27 0.45 -5.52
CA TYR A 195 13.19 1.34 -4.36
C TYR A 195 11.75 1.71 -3.99
N PHE A 196 10.86 1.89 -4.96
CA PHE A 196 9.44 2.13 -4.68
C PHE A 196 8.81 0.94 -3.94
N TYR A 197 9.13 -0.28 -4.36
CA TYR A 197 8.68 -1.51 -3.69
C TYR A 197 9.27 -1.67 -2.30
N SER A 198 10.52 -1.25 -2.05
CA SER A 198 11.05 -1.27 -0.68
C SER A 198 10.27 -0.34 0.25
N ILE A 199 9.84 0.84 -0.23
CA ILE A 199 8.95 1.73 0.55
C ILE A 199 7.59 1.08 0.76
N LEU A 200 6.99 0.47 -0.27
CA LEU A 200 5.70 -0.23 -0.12
C LEU A 200 5.79 -1.42 0.85
N THR A 201 6.94 -2.08 0.91
CA THR A 201 7.20 -3.17 1.87
C THR A 201 7.29 -2.60 3.29
N GLU A 202 8.01 -1.49 3.48
CA GLU A 202 8.07 -0.80 4.77
C GLU A 202 6.67 -0.31 5.20
N PHE A 203 5.90 0.26 4.28
CA PHE A 203 4.50 0.65 4.51
C PHE A 203 3.66 -0.55 4.95
N LYS A 204 3.72 -1.68 4.21
CA LYS A 204 3.01 -2.91 4.55
C LYS A 204 3.32 -3.37 5.97
N ASN A 205 4.61 -3.40 6.35
CA ASN A 205 5.03 -3.84 7.68
C ASN A 205 4.47 -2.92 8.77
N LYS A 206 4.61 -1.60 8.60
CA LYS A 206 4.04 -0.60 9.54
C LYS A 206 2.52 -0.62 9.60
N TYR A 207 1.85 -0.95 8.49
CA TYR A 207 0.41 -1.04 8.44
C TYR A 207 -0.09 -2.30 9.17
N LYS A 208 0.65 -3.41 9.04
CA LYS A 208 0.36 -4.65 9.75
C LYS A 208 0.44 -4.50 11.27
N GLU A 209 1.29 -3.61 11.79
CA GLU A 209 1.33 -3.30 13.23
C GLU A 209 -0.03 -2.85 13.78
N PHE A 210 -0.90 -2.27 12.94
CA PHE A 210 -2.24 -1.90 13.36
C PHE A 210 -3.17 -3.08 13.63
N SER A 211 -2.82 -4.29 13.15
CA SER A 211 -3.56 -5.50 13.47
C SER A 211 -3.58 -5.78 14.98
N TYR A 212 -2.56 -5.36 15.73
CA TYR A 212 -2.58 -5.47 17.19
C TYR A 212 -3.76 -4.71 17.82
N TYR A 213 -4.12 -3.56 17.24
CA TYR A 213 -5.23 -2.76 17.74
C TYR A 213 -6.58 -3.39 17.43
N THR A 214 -6.69 -4.38 16.55
CA THR A 214 -7.96 -5.11 16.36
C THR A 214 -8.31 -6.00 17.53
N ILE A 215 -7.32 -6.36 18.36
CA ILE A 215 -7.51 -7.14 19.59
C ILE A 215 -8.07 -6.24 20.70
N THR A 216 -7.60 -5.00 20.78
CA THR A 216 -7.95 -4.05 21.85
C THR A 216 -9.05 -3.06 21.48
N SER A 217 -9.29 -2.85 20.19
CA SER A 217 -10.32 -1.92 19.68
C SER A 217 -11.67 -2.61 19.59
N ASN A 218 -12.70 -1.97 20.13
CA ASN A 218 -14.07 -2.44 19.96
C ASN A 218 -14.64 -2.17 18.55
N TYR A 219 -13.95 -1.38 17.72
CA TYR A 219 -14.54 -0.75 16.55
C TYR A 219 -13.89 -1.19 15.23
N CYS A 220 -12.58 -1.43 15.21
CA CYS A 220 -11.92 -1.96 14.01
C CYS A 220 -11.46 -3.39 14.22
N LYS A 221 -12.29 -4.37 13.83
CA LYS A 221 -12.05 -5.80 14.06
C LYS A 221 -11.65 -6.59 12.80
N PHE A 222 -11.33 -5.91 11.71
CA PHE A 222 -11.04 -6.53 10.41
C PHE A 222 -9.55 -6.87 10.26
N GLU A 223 -9.05 -7.78 11.10
CA GLU A 223 -7.62 -8.17 11.13
C GLU A 223 -7.07 -8.54 9.74
N GLU A 224 -7.83 -9.30 8.96
CA GLU A 224 -7.47 -9.74 7.61
C GLU A 224 -7.17 -8.59 6.64
N LEU A 225 -7.81 -7.42 6.82
CA LEU A 225 -7.62 -6.26 5.95
C LEU A 225 -6.34 -5.47 6.29
N PHE A 226 -5.70 -5.76 7.42
CA PHE A 226 -4.37 -5.23 7.77
C PHE A 226 -3.23 -6.06 7.17
N ASP A 227 -3.50 -7.28 6.72
CA ASP A 227 -2.52 -8.14 6.06
C ASP A 227 -2.49 -7.86 4.55
N LEU A 228 -1.73 -6.83 4.16
CA LEU A 228 -1.57 -6.45 2.76
C LEU A 228 -0.82 -7.54 1.97
N PRO A 229 -1.23 -7.85 0.74
CA PRO A 229 -0.64 -8.94 -0.05
C PRO A 229 0.79 -8.65 -0.48
N ASP A 230 1.64 -9.66 -0.61
CA ASP A 230 2.99 -9.48 -1.16
C ASP A 230 2.99 -9.09 -2.64
N TYR A 231 4.08 -8.44 -3.07
CA TYR A 231 4.30 -8.05 -4.46
C TYR A 231 4.02 -9.20 -5.45
N GLU A 232 4.65 -10.36 -5.23
CA GLU A 232 4.50 -11.52 -6.10
C GLU A 232 3.05 -11.99 -6.17
N THR A 233 2.34 -11.99 -5.04
CA THR A 233 0.92 -12.34 -4.96
C THR A 233 0.07 -11.38 -5.77
N VAL A 234 0.26 -10.07 -5.61
CA VAL A 234 -0.51 -9.06 -6.36
C VAL A 234 -0.24 -9.18 -7.86
N ILE A 235 1.02 -9.31 -8.26
CA ILE A 235 1.40 -9.43 -9.67
C ILE A 235 0.90 -10.74 -10.27
N LYS A 236 0.99 -11.86 -9.53
CA LYS A 236 0.43 -13.15 -9.95
C LYS A 236 -1.07 -12.99 -10.17
N VAL A 237 -1.81 -12.54 -9.16
CA VAL A 237 -3.28 -12.34 -9.26
C VAL A 237 -3.65 -11.40 -10.40
N TYR A 238 -2.92 -10.29 -10.59
CA TYR A 238 -3.16 -9.34 -11.68
C TYR A 238 -2.89 -9.95 -13.06
N LYS A 239 -1.75 -10.64 -13.24
CA LYS A 239 -1.40 -11.33 -14.49
C LYS A 239 -2.34 -12.51 -14.78
N THR A 240 -2.84 -13.15 -13.74
CA THR A 240 -3.86 -14.21 -13.83
C THR A 240 -5.30 -13.66 -13.79
N GLY A 241 -5.48 -12.33 -13.76
CA GLY A 241 -6.79 -11.65 -13.65
C GLY A 241 -7.73 -11.94 -14.82
N PRO A 242 -9.04 -11.75 -14.65
CA PRO A 242 -10.04 -12.77 -14.90
C PRO A 242 -10.27 -13.04 -16.40
N PHE A 243 -9.55 -14.02 -16.97
CA PHE A 243 -10.08 -14.77 -18.11
C PHE A 243 -11.14 -15.76 -17.64
N LYS A 244 -12.23 -15.19 -17.10
CA LYS A 244 -13.59 -15.71 -17.07
C LYS A 244 -14.45 -14.72 -16.29
N ARG A 245 -14.84 -13.64 -16.95
CA ARG A 245 -16.25 -13.25 -16.91
C ARG A 245 -16.99 -14.49 -17.42
N ILE A 246 -17.29 -15.46 -16.55
CA ILE A 246 -18.14 -16.55 -16.96
C ILE A 246 -19.51 -15.90 -17.11
N ILE A 247 -19.84 -15.54 -18.35
CA ILE A 247 -21.21 -15.54 -18.82
C ILE A 247 -21.67 -17.00 -18.70
N THR A 248 -22.04 -17.43 -17.49
CA THR A 248 -22.89 -18.61 -17.25
C THR A 248 -24.03 -18.24 -16.30
N LEU A 249 -24.45 -16.98 -16.36
CA LEU A 249 -25.70 -16.55 -15.74
C LEU A 249 -26.85 -16.53 -16.77
N PRO A 250 -27.01 -17.62 -17.57
CA PRO A 250 -28.35 -18.21 -17.64
C PRO A 250 -28.38 -19.75 -17.66
N VAL A 251 -27.35 -20.47 -17.20
CA VAL A 251 -27.36 -21.96 -17.20
C VAL A 251 -27.50 -22.56 -15.79
N LEU A 252 -27.26 -21.79 -14.73
CA LEU A 252 -27.46 -22.26 -13.35
C LEU A 252 -28.91 -22.20 -12.86
N PHE A 253 -29.76 -21.35 -13.45
CA PHE A 253 -31.19 -21.29 -13.10
C PHE A 253 -31.99 -22.54 -13.54
N PRO A 254 -31.77 -23.10 -14.75
CA PRO A 254 -32.37 -24.38 -15.15
C PRO A 254 -31.89 -25.58 -14.30
N LEU A 255 -30.61 -25.59 -13.87
CA LEU A 255 -30.04 -26.69 -13.10
C LEU A 255 -30.55 -26.72 -11.65
N LEU A 256 -30.76 -25.56 -11.02
CA LEU A 256 -31.42 -25.49 -9.72
C LEU A 256 -32.89 -25.90 -9.82
N GLY A 257 -33.62 -25.47 -10.87
CA GLY A 257 -35.00 -25.90 -11.11
C GLY A 257 -35.14 -27.42 -11.28
N MET A 258 -34.23 -28.06 -12.03
CA MET A 258 -34.16 -29.52 -12.16
C MET A 258 -33.81 -30.20 -10.83
N PHE A 259 -32.89 -29.64 -10.04
CA PHE A 259 -32.51 -30.20 -8.74
C PHE A 259 -33.64 -30.11 -7.71
N PHE A 260 -34.39 -29.00 -7.69
CA PHE A 260 -35.59 -28.85 -6.88
C PHE A 260 -36.69 -29.83 -7.30
N MET A 261 -36.92 -30.04 -8.60
CA MET A 261 -37.89 -31.03 -9.08
C MET A 261 -37.52 -32.47 -8.66
N PHE A 262 -36.23 -32.82 -8.67
CA PHE A 262 -35.72 -34.10 -8.15
C PHE A 262 -35.91 -34.26 -6.63
N ILE A 263 -35.93 -33.15 -5.87
CA ILE A 263 -36.08 -33.22 -4.42
C ILE A 263 -37.54 -33.33 -3.97
N PHE A 264 -38.47 -32.75 -4.73
CA PHE A 264 -39.88 -32.63 -4.33
C PHE A 264 -40.86 -33.49 -5.15
N SER A 265 -40.38 -34.24 -6.15
CA SER A 265 -41.22 -35.17 -6.91
C SER A 265 -41.24 -36.58 -6.28
N ASP A 266 -42.42 -37.02 -5.84
CA ASP A 266 -42.66 -38.36 -5.25
C ASP A 266 -42.54 -39.51 -6.27
N THR A 267 -42.36 -39.20 -7.55
CA THR A 267 -42.27 -40.16 -8.65
C THR A 267 -40.87 -40.79 -8.80
N LEU A 268 -39.83 -40.19 -8.18
CA LEU A 268 -38.41 -40.58 -8.33
C LEU A 268 -37.79 -41.24 -7.08
N THR A 269 -38.64 -41.69 -6.16
CA THR A 269 -38.30 -42.36 -4.89
C THR A 269 -37.29 -43.53 -4.99
N PRO A 270 -37.35 -44.45 -5.97
CA PRO A 270 -36.42 -45.58 -5.99
C PRO A 270 -34.97 -45.18 -6.36
N PHE A 271 -34.78 -44.12 -7.15
CA PHE A 271 -33.44 -43.65 -7.52
C PHE A 271 -32.73 -42.92 -6.38
N ARG A 272 -33.48 -42.22 -5.52
CA ARG A 272 -32.95 -41.57 -4.32
C ARG A 272 -32.37 -42.57 -3.33
N GLN A 273 -33.05 -43.69 -3.08
CA GLN A 273 -32.56 -44.73 -2.17
C GLN A 273 -31.22 -45.31 -2.65
N LYS A 274 -31.11 -45.61 -3.95
CA LYS A 274 -29.89 -46.15 -4.55
C LYS A 274 -28.70 -45.18 -4.52
N ALA A 275 -28.96 -43.87 -4.65
CA ALA A 275 -27.92 -42.85 -4.57
C ALA A 275 -27.42 -42.63 -3.12
N PHE A 276 -28.34 -42.62 -2.15
CA PHE A 276 -27.99 -42.46 -0.73
C PHE A 276 -27.23 -43.67 -0.15
N GLU A 277 -27.56 -44.90 -0.57
CA GLU A 277 -26.80 -46.10 -0.18
C GLU A 277 -25.35 -46.04 -0.67
N LYS A 278 -25.13 -45.56 -1.90
CA LYS A 278 -23.79 -45.48 -2.49
C LYS A 278 -22.92 -44.45 -1.75
N ILE A 279 -23.49 -43.29 -1.41
CA ILE A 279 -22.81 -42.24 -0.63
C ILE A 279 -22.50 -42.71 0.81
N ARG A 280 -23.41 -43.47 1.43
CA ARG A 280 -23.20 -44.04 2.78
C ARG A 280 -22.07 -45.07 2.79
N SER A 281 -21.96 -45.90 1.75
CA SER A 281 -20.87 -46.87 1.63
C SER A 281 -19.50 -46.20 1.48
N THR A 282 -19.40 -45.13 0.69
CA THR A 282 -18.15 -44.38 0.49
C THR A 282 -17.70 -43.66 1.76
N LYS A 283 -18.64 -43.11 2.55
CA LYS A 283 -18.34 -42.46 3.84
C LYS A 283 -17.78 -43.46 4.87
N ASN A 284 -18.32 -44.68 4.93
CA ASN A 284 -17.83 -45.73 5.83
C ASN A 284 -16.43 -46.24 5.45
N MET A 285 -16.11 -46.25 4.14
CA MET A 285 -14.79 -46.62 3.62
C MET A 285 -13.72 -45.56 3.94
N LEU A 286 -14.07 -44.28 3.92
CA LEU A 286 -13.17 -43.16 4.18
C LEU A 286 -12.87 -42.96 5.69
N LEU A 287 -13.86 -43.24 6.56
CA LEU A 287 -13.68 -43.19 8.01
C LEU A 287 -12.84 -44.36 8.55
N GLY A 288 -12.94 -45.55 7.93
CA GLY A 288 -12.09 -46.70 8.26
C GLY A 288 -10.61 -46.54 7.85
N ALA A 289 -10.31 -45.74 6.83
CA ALA A 289 -8.94 -45.43 6.42
C ALA A 289 -8.25 -44.43 7.36
N ARG A 290 -9.02 -43.52 7.97
CA ARG A 290 -8.51 -42.45 8.85
C ARG A 290 -8.06 -42.94 10.24
N SER A 291 -8.53 -44.10 10.69
CA SER A 291 -8.06 -44.69 11.96
C SER A 291 -6.66 -45.31 11.84
N ARG A 292 -6.21 -45.66 10.64
CA ARG A 292 -4.91 -46.33 10.39
C ARG A 292 -3.78 -45.35 10.07
N SER A 293 -4.09 -44.13 9.66
CA SER A 293 -3.09 -43.09 9.34
C SER A 293 -2.56 -42.36 10.59
N ASN A 294 -3.28 -42.41 11.71
CA ASN A 294 -2.88 -41.72 12.95
C ASN A 294 -1.87 -42.53 13.80
N GLU A 295 -1.62 -43.80 13.50
CA GLU A 295 -0.57 -44.62 14.14
C GLU A 295 0.81 -44.49 13.46
N LEU A 296 0.89 -43.97 12.23
CA LEU A 296 2.12 -43.90 11.43
C LEU A 296 2.87 -42.56 11.52
N LEU A 297 2.35 -41.56 12.23
CA LEU A 297 2.91 -40.20 12.27
C LEU A 297 3.73 -39.87 13.54
N LEU A 298 4.03 -40.85 14.39
CA LEU A 298 4.80 -40.65 15.64
C LEU A 298 6.29 -41.04 15.55
N TYR A 299 6.81 -41.37 14.37
CA TYR A 299 8.21 -41.83 14.25
C TYR A 299 8.92 -41.25 13.04
N ASN A 300 9.09 -39.92 12.98
CA ASN A 300 10.15 -39.26 12.21
C ASN A 300 10.25 -37.78 12.60
N SER A 301 10.91 -37.53 13.73
CA SER A 301 11.65 -36.30 13.98
C SER A 301 13.00 -36.79 14.49
N ASP A 302 14.02 -36.77 13.63
CA ASP A 302 15.33 -36.29 14.03
C ASP A 302 16.28 -36.25 12.83
N ASN A 303 16.91 -35.08 12.74
CA ASN A 303 18.23 -34.78 12.24
C ASN A 303 18.46 -34.29 10.80
N ASP A 304 19.19 -33.18 10.81
CA ASP A 304 19.63 -32.30 9.74
C ASP A 304 20.67 -32.92 8.79
N ASN A 305 20.71 -32.32 7.59
CA ASN A 305 21.86 -32.03 6.73
C ASN A 305 23.01 -33.05 6.59
N ILE A 306 23.39 -33.35 5.35
CA ILE A 306 24.72 -33.01 4.76
C ILE A 306 24.76 -33.48 3.29
N ILE A 307 25.25 -32.59 2.43
CA ILE A 307 25.72 -32.84 1.06
C ILE A 307 27.03 -33.64 1.11
N GLY A 308 27.17 -34.68 0.27
CA GLY A 308 28.46 -35.32 0.02
C GLY A 308 28.36 -36.51 -0.94
N ASP A 309 28.98 -36.36 -2.11
CA ASP A 309 29.22 -37.41 -3.12
C ASP A 309 29.93 -38.65 -2.54
N HIS A 310 29.54 -39.85 -2.96
CA HIS A 310 30.40 -40.86 -3.62
C HIS A 310 29.72 -42.26 -3.68
N GLU A 311 29.82 -42.84 -4.88
CA GLU A 311 29.97 -44.27 -5.26
C GLU A 311 29.14 -45.39 -4.58
N GLU A 312 28.31 -45.98 -5.44
CA GLU A 312 28.22 -47.42 -5.78
C GLU A 312 28.82 -48.44 -4.79
N TYR A 313 27.97 -49.05 -3.97
CA TYR A 313 28.17 -50.43 -3.53
C TYR A 313 26.85 -51.21 -3.57
N SER A 314 26.89 -52.32 -4.31
CA SER A 314 25.84 -53.31 -4.41
C SER A 314 26.02 -54.35 -3.31
N ILE A 315 25.02 -54.51 -2.44
CA ILE A 315 24.95 -55.63 -1.50
C ILE A 315 23.60 -56.33 -1.67
N LYS A 316 23.66 -57.53 -2.26
CA LYS A 316 22.61 -58.54 -2.27
C LYS A 316 22.61 -59.32 -0.95
N TYR A 317 21.48 -60.01 -0.73
CA TYR A 317 21.27 -61.27 0.00
C TYR A 317 20.72 -61.18 1.44
N TYR A 318 19.85 -62.06 1.96
CA TYR A 318 19.16 -63.27 1.48
C TYR A 318 17.77 -63.34 2.17
N SER A 319 16.80 -63.94 1.49
CA SER A 319 15.56 -64.47 2.09
C SER A 319 15.88 -65.72 2.93
N VAL A 320 15.34 -65.79 4.14
CA VAL A 320 15.18 -67.03 4.89
C VAL A 320 13.73 -67.13 5.31
N GLY A 321 13.03 -68.13 4.78
CA GLY A 321 11.71 -68.55 5.21
C GLY A 321 11.77 -69.86 5.99
N ASN A 322 10.65 -70.12 6.67
CA ASN A 322 10.19 -71.34 7.35
C ASN A 322 10.78 -71.54 8.77
N TYR A 323 9.98 -71.88 9.78
CA TYR A 323 8.80 -72.76 9.78
C TYR A 323 7.60 -72.21 10.56
#